data_AF-A6V0R1-F1
#
_entry.id   AF-A6V0R1-F1
#
_cell.length_a   1.000
_cell.length_b   1.000
_cell.length_c   1.000
_cell.angle_alpha   90.00
_cell.angle_beta   90.00
_cell.angle_gamma   90.00
#
_symmetry.space_group_name_H-M   'P 1'
#
loop_
_entity.id
_entity.type
_entity.pdbx_description
1 polymer ?
#
loop_
_entity_poly.entity_id
_entity_poly.type
_entity_poly.pdbx_seq_one_letter_code
_entity_poly.pdbx_strand_id
1 'polypeptide(L)'
;MNAYDIEIVNDAAHAGEANHGWCFGLPPGIRPEQWPLDPDTGYPLMHGFTLLLPEDYRVHGPEIVALSFFALAPDQNDGGPTSVDGIREMLIDPPAQPPAEAELRPFWEAGRNSHPRLHRMEDILGGAYAVILLDAAEFSGAPCQPPALPAGNQLLAQTEPPQWLEAGSAASFVPDWAEDDYYLLRALGGRPAAGHQQRYPLRWTARVQDPNAGVVPSEYGDGGYQLPHYWLDGKIERDNYREHPWVEGHLPNHIGGTMRPVQGVPEMSPFYVEFEEYLGGYNFGGGNAQLDFRDMRFDWACG
;
A
#
# COMPACT_ATOMS: atom_id res chain seq x y z
N MET A 1 -13.11 -12.31 -15.63
CA MET A 1 -12.22 -11.80 -14.59
C MET A 1 -12.64 -12.44 -13.29
N ASN A 2 -11.69 -12.84 -12.45
CA ASN A 2 -11.98 -13.29 -11.09
C ASN A 2 -11.72 -12.15 -10.11
N ALA A 3 -12.18 -12.26 -8.87
CA ALA A 3 -11.66 -11.48 -7.76
C ALA A 3 -10.75 -12.39 -6.93
N TYR A 4 -9.84 -11.82 -6.14
CA TYR A 4 -8.85 -12.62 -5.40
C TYR A 4 -8.70 -12.15 -3.96
N ASP A 5 -8.91 -13.04 -2.99
CA ASP A 5 -8.60 -12.78 -1.58
C ASP A 5 -7.09 -12.79 -1.37
N ILE A 6 -6.58 -11.92 -0.48
CA ILE A 6 -5.16 -11.84 -0.11
C ILE A 6 -4.99 -12.23 1.36
N GLU A 7 -4.08 -13.17 1.61
CA GLU A 7 -3.71 -13.65 2.93
C GLU A 7 -2.24 -13.35 3.23
N ILE A 8 -1.95 -13.00 4.49
CA ILE A 8 -0.60 -13.02 5.04
C ILE A 8 -0.29 -14.44 5.47
N VAL A 9 0.72 -15.05 4.85
CA VAL A 9 1.11 -16.43 5.12
C VAL A 9 2.11 -16.47 6.26
N ASN A 10 1.72 -17.06 7.38
CA ASN A 10 2.55 -17.14 8.58
C ASN A 10 2.71 -18.56 9.16
N ASP A 11 2.10 -19.56 8.52
CA ASP A 11 2.07 -20.92 9.05
C ASP A 11 3.00 -21.88 8.28
N ALA A 12 3.34 -22.99 8.93
CA ALA A 12 4.05 -24.10 8.30
C ALA A 12 3.15 -24.88 7.33
N ALA A 13 1.83 -24.68 7.36
CA ALA A 13 0.88 -25.43 6.53
C ALA A 13 1.02 -25.09 5.05
N HIS A 14 1.46 -23.87 4.75
CA HIS A 14 1.71 -23.40 3.38
C HIS A 14 3.20 -23.37 3.00
N ALA A 15 4.05 -24.05 3.78
CA ALA A 15 5.48 -24.14 3.49
C ALA A 15 5.72 -24.85 2.14
N GLY A 16 6.23 -24.10 1.16
CA GLY A 16 6.57 -24.61 -0.18
C GLY A 16 5.58 -24.26 -1.29
N GLU A 17 4.48 -23.57 -0.97
CA GLU A 17 3.60 -22.99 -1.99
C GLU A 17 4.21 -21.73 -2.63
N ALA A 18 3.77 -21.40 -3.85
CA ALA A 18 4.19 -20.19 -4.53
C ALA A 18 3.55 -18.96 -3.86
N ASN A 19 4.38 -18.05 -3.36
CA ASN A 19 3.93 -16.77 -2.84
C ASN A 19 3.70 -15.79 -3.99
N HIS A 20 2.73 -14.91 -3.81
CA HIS A 20 2.34 -13.89 -4.77
C HIS A 20 2.76 -12.48 -4.32
N GLY A 21 3.72 -12.37 -3.40
CA GLY A 21 4.19 -11.08 -2.89
C GLY A 21 4.67 -11.16 -1.45
N TRP A 22 4.83 -10.00 -0.84
CA TRP A 22 5.08 -9.84 0.59
C TRP A 22 4.63 -8.46 1.08
N CYS A 23 4.19 -8.38 2.34
CA CYS A 23 4.06 -7.13 3.06
C CYS A 23 5.25 -6.90 3.99
N PHE A 24 5.45 -5.64 4.35
CA PHE A 24 6.61 -5.11 5.07
C PHE A 24 7.94 -5.37 4.35
N GLY A 25 9.04 -5.09 5.05
CA GLY A 25 10.39 -5.27 4.55
C GLY A 25 10.70 -4.37 3.36
N LEU A 26 11.51 -4.87 2.43
CA LEU A 26 12.10 -4.08 1.35
C LEU A 26 11.47 -4.39 -0.03
N PRO A 27 11.36 -3.39 -0.92
CA PRO A 27 10.94 -3.58 -2.30
C PRO A 27 12.01 -4.34 -3.09
N PRO A 28 11.64 -5.09 -4.15
CA PRO A 28 12.59 -5.83 -4.96
C PRO A 28 13.08 -5.02 -6.16
N GLY A 29 14.28 -5.35 -6.65
CA GLY A 29 14.70 -5.09 -8.03
C GLY A 29 14.97 -3.63 -8.43
N ILE A 30 14.60 -2.66 -7.60
CA ILE A 30 14.98 -1.25 -7.78
C ILE A 30 16.38 -0.98 -7.22
N ARG A 31 16.96 0.16 -7.61
CA ARG A 31 18.19 0.68 -6.99
C ARG A 31 17.87 1.70 -5.89
N PRO A 32 18.76 1.93 -4.91
CA PRO A 32 18.53 2.91 -3.86
C PRO A 32 18.21 4.32 -4.39
N GLU A 33 18.83 4.73 -5.50
CA GLU A 33 18.58 6.06 -6.11
C GLU A 33 17.20 6.19 -6.77
N GLN A 34 16.53 5.05 -7.00
CA GLN A 34 15.18 5.00 -7.56
C GLN A 34 14.10 4.92 -6.48
N TRP A 35 14.49 4.82 -5.20
CA TRP A 35 13.57 4.73 -4.08
C TRP A 35 12.73 6.01 -4.00
N PRO A 36 11.40 5.91 -3.92
CA PRO A 36 10.56 7.10 -3.87
C PRO A 36 10.71 7.80 -2.52
N LEU A 37 11.17 9.05 -2.54
CA LEU A 37 11.21 9.90 -1.36
C LEU A 37 9.86 10.61 -1.16
N ASP A 38 9.54 10.85 0.11
CA ASP A 38 8.44 11.70 0.55
C ASP A 38 8.70 13.14 0.07
N PRO A 39 7.82 13.72 -0.77
CA PRO A 39 7.95 15.10 -1.22
C PRO A 39 7.91 16.12 -0.07
N ASP A 40 7.30 15.81 1.06
CA ASP A 40 7.08 16.77 2.12
C ASP A 40 8.21 16.76 3.15
N THR A 41 8.75 15.58 3.50
CA THR A 41 9.85 15.48 4.49
C THR A 41 11.23 15.20 3.87
N GLY A 42 11.27 14.67 2.66
CA GLY A 42 12.50 14.21 2.00
C GLY A 42 13.03 12.86 2.50
N TYR A 43 12.40 12.24 3.50
CA TYR A 43 12.74 10.88 3.91
C TYR A 43 12.25 9.85 2.89
N PRO A 44 12.84 8.64 2.84
CA PRO A 44 12.33 7.58 1.99
C PRO A 44 10.89 7.22 2.38
N LEU A 45 9.99 7.06 1.40
CA LEU A 45 8.67 6.50 1.67
C LEU A 45 8.83 5.05 2.16
N MET A 46 7.99 4.64 3.08
CA MET A 46 7.98 3.29 3.61
C MET A 46 7.40 2.33 2.58
N HIS A 47 8.12 1.24 2.28
CA HIS A 47 7.56 0.14 1.49
C HIS A 47 6.55 -0.63 2.34
N GLY A 48 5.30 -0.65 1.88
CA GLY A 48 4.25 -1.37 2.58
C GLY A 48 4.08 -2.80 2.06
N PHE A 49 3.92 -2.99 0.74
CA PHE A 49 3.87 -4.33 0.15
C PHE A 49 4.31 -4.35 -1.32
N THR A 50 4.69 -5.55 -1.76
CA THR A 50 4.85 -5.90 -3.16
C THR A 50 3.90 -7.03 -3.50
N LEU A 51 3.14 -6.89 -4.59
CA LEU A 51 2.09 -7.82 -5.00
C LEU A 51 2.25 -8.21 -6.48
N LEU A 52 2.32 -9.52 -6.74
CA LEU A 52 2.21 -10.10 -8.06
C LEU A 52 0.75 -10.04 -8.52
N LEU A 53 0.51 -9.43 -9.67
CA LEU A 53 -0.81 -9.29 -10.25
C LEU A 53 -1.23 -10.59 -10.98
N PRO A 54 -2.45 -11.09 -10.72
CA PRO A 54 -3.08 -12.09 -11.57
C PRO A 54 -3.13 -11.63 -13.03
N GLU A 55 -3.09 -12.57 -13.97
CA GLU A 55 -2.99 -12.25 -15.40
C GLU A 55 -4.13 -11.34 -15.90
N ASP A 56 -5.35 -11.55 -15.41
CA ASP A 56 -6.52 -10.75 -15.77
C ASP A 56 -6.49 -9.32 -15.20
N TYR A 57 -5.59 -9.02 -14.25
CA TYR A 57 -5.38 -7.69 -13.69
C TYR A 57 -4.13 -6.96 -14.22
N ARG A 58 -3.41 -7.51 -15.21
CA ARG A 58 -2.23 -6.86 -15.81
C ARG A 58 -2.60 -5.79 -16.84
N VAL A 59 -3.11 -4.66 -16.36
CA VAL A 59 -3.64 -3.57 -17.19
C VAL A 59 -2.61 -2.67 -17.84
N HIS A 60 -1.36 -2.71 -17.38
CA HIS A 60 -0.25 -1.88 -17.90
C HIS A 60 0.61 -2.60 -18.95
N GLY A 61 0.11 -3.70 -19.49
CA GLY A 61 0.84 -4.56 -20.43
C GLY A 61 1.27 -5.88 -19.80
N PRO A 62 1.44 -6.93 -20.62
CA PRO A 62 1.78 -8.27 -20.14
C PRO A 62 3.17 -8.36 -19.46
N GLU A 63 4.06 -7.41 -19.73
CA GLU A 63 5.39 -7.29 -19.14
C GLU A 63 5.36 -6.74 -17.72
N ILE A 64 4.31 -6.00 -17.35
CA ILE A 64 4.11 -5.48 -16.00
C ILE A 64 3.34 -6.53 -15.20
N VAL A 65 4.05 -7.21 -14.32
CA VAL A 65 3.53 -8.39 -13.62
C VAL A 65 3.22 -8.13 -12.15
N ALA A 66 3.79 -7.07 -11.57
CA ALA A 66 3.66 -6.78 -10.14
C ALA A 66 3.69 -5.28 -9.88
N LEU A 67 3.39 -4.90 -8.65
CA LEU A 67 3.55 -3.54 -8.14
C LEU A 67 4.17 -3.56 -6.75
N SER A 68 4.93 -2.51 -6.41
CA SER A 68 5.32 -2.17 -5.04
C SER A 68 4.61 -0.89 -4.62
N PHE A 69 3.96 -0.90 -3.47
CA PHE A 69 3.26 0.25 -2.91
C PHE A 69 4.05 0.85 -1.74
N PHE A 70 4.14 2.17 -1.74
CA PHE A 70 4.87 2.97 -0.77
C PHE A 70 3.96 4.06 -0.18
N ALA A 71 4.15 4.35 1.09
CA ALA A 71 3.40 5.37 1.81
C ALA A 71 4.32 6.19 2.70
N LEU A 72 3.87 7.39 3.08
CA LEU A 72 4.46 8.10 4.21
C LEU A 72 4.46 7.23 5.47
N ALA A 73 5.45 7.44 6.34
CA ALA A 73 5.55 6.66 7.57
C ALA A 73 4.40 7.03 8.54
N PRO A 74 3.82 6.06 9.27
CA PRO A 74 2.71 6.31 10.22
C PRO A 74 3.00 7.40 11.25
N ASP A 75 4.24 7.43 11.74
CA ASP A 75 4.75 8.38 12.74
C ASP A 75 5.08 9.77 12.16
N GLN A 76 4.94 9.94 10.85
CA GLN A 76 5.05 11.22 10.15
C GLN A 76 3.68 11.74 9.67
N ASN A 77 2.58 11.09 10.07
CA ASN A 77 1.22 11.46 9.75
C ASN A 77 0.33 11.51 11.01
N ASP A 78 0.18 12.70 11.61
CA ASP A 78 -0.73 12.95 12.74
C ASP A 78 -1.75 14.05 12.37
N GLY A 79 -2.66 13.70 11.45
CA GLY A 79 -3.69 14.61 10.94
C GLY A 79 -3.26 15.48 9.75
N GLY A 80 -2.14 15.13 9.11
CA GLY A 80 -1.58 15.79 7.92
C GLY A 80 -0.05 15.61 7.85
N PRO A 81 0.56 15.71 6.66
CA PRO A 81 2.00 15.56 6.51
C PRO A 81 2.75 16.75 7.12
N THR A 82 3.87 16.46 7.76
CA THR A 82 4.85 17.52 8.07
C THR A 82 5.59 17.89 6.78
N SER A 83 5.72 19.17 6.48
CA SER A 83 6.33 19.65 5.24
C SER A 83 7.56 20.52 5.49
N VAL A 84 8.59 20.31 4.68
CA VAL A 84 9.82 21.08 4.60
C VAL A 84 9.89 21.77 3.24
N ASP A 85 9.91 23.10 3.26
CA ASP A 85 9.87 23.91 2.05
C ASP A 85 11.02 23.59 1.08
N GLY A 86 10.69 23.55 -0.21
CA GLY A 86 11.65 23.39 -1.31
C GLY A 86 11.99 21.94 -1.70
N ILE A 87 11.73 20.94 -0.84
CA ILE A 87 12.03 19.53 -1.18
C ILE A 87 11.11 19.01 -2.29
N ARG A 88 9.81 19.26 -2.16
CA ARG A 88 8.76 18.78 -3.08
C ARG A 88 9.06 19.09 -4.54
N GLU A 89 9.40 20.33 -4.86
CA GLU A 89 9.71 20.75 -6.24
C GLU A 89 10.89 19.97 -6.81
N MET A 90 11.91 19.69 -6.01
CA MET A 90 13.09 18.92 -6.44
C MET A 90 12.77 17.45 -6.73
N LEU A 91 11.74 16.88 -6.10
CA LEU A 91 11.37 15.48 -6.25
C LEU A 91 10.32 15.23 -7.34
N ILE A 92 9.35 16.14 -7.47
CA ILE A 92 8.20 15.97 -8.37
C ILE A 92 8.51 16.53 -9.77
N ASP A 93 9.12 17.70 -9.85
CA ASP A 93 9.46 18.37 -11.11
C ASP A 93 10.89 18.95 -11.04
N PRO A 94 11.92 18.09 -10.95
CA PRO A 94 13.29 18.54 -10.78
C PRO A 94 13.72 19.47 -11.92
N PRO A 95 14.23 20.68 -11.61
CA PRO A 95 14.73 21.60 -12.63
C PRO A 95 15.82 20.97 -13.50
N ALA A 96 15.96 21.45 -14.74
CA ALA A 96 16.96 20.92 -15.67
C ALA A 96 18.41 21.15 -15.18
N GLN A 97 18.64 22.20 -14.40
CA GLN A 97 19.94 22.51 -13.79
C GLN A 97 19.90 22.18 -12.30
N PRO A 98 21.04 21.76 -11.70
CA PRO A 98 21.12 21.54 -10.27
C PRO A 98 20.79 22.82 -9.48
N PRO A 99 20.14 22.71 -8.31
CA PRO A 99 19.91 23.85 -7.43
C PRO A 99 21.22 24.46 -6.94
N ALA A 100 21.21 25.77 -6.66
CA ALA A 100 22.38 26.48 -6.12
C ALA A 100 22.62 26.12 -4.64
N GLU A 101 21.53 25.85 -3.92
CA GLU A 101 21.50 25.41 -2.54
C GLU A 101 21.99 23.97 -2.45
N ALA A 102 23.15 23.77 -1.79
CA ALA A 102 23.75 22.45 -1.64
C ALA A 102 22.84 21.45 -0.91
N GLU A 103 21.98 21.94 -0.01
CA GLU A 103 21.05 21.12 0.78
C GLU A 103 19.90 20.55 -0.05
N LEU A 104 19.52 21.20 -1.16
CA LEU A 104 18.48 20.73 -2.08
C LEU A 104 19.00 19.69 -3.09
N ARG A 105 20.32 19.63 -3.27
CA ARG A 105 20.97 18.80 -4.29
C ARG A 105 20.66 17.30 -4.17
N PRO A 106 20.65 16.67 -2.98
CA PRO A 106 20.29 15.26 -2.84
C PRO A 106 18.87 14.95 -3.33
N PHE A 107 17.91 15.84 -3.05
CA PHE A 107 16.52 15.68 -3.47
C PHE A 107 16.35 15.89 -4.97
N TRP A 108 17.08 16.86 -5.54
CA TRP A 108 17.13 17.03 -7.00
C TRP A 108 17.70 15.80 -7.70
N GLU A 109 18.80 15.24 -7.17
CA GLU A 109 19.38 13.99 -7.69
C GLU A 109 18.39 12.83 -7.59
N ALA A 110 17.67 12.69 -6.47
CA ALA A 110 16.64 11.67 -6.30
C ALA A 110 15.50 11.84 -7.31
N GLY A 111 14.97 13.06 -7.48
CA GLY A 111 13.93 13.36 -8.47
C GLY A 111 14.36 12.99 -9.89
N ARG A 112 15.59 13.34 -10.28
CA ARG A 112 16.18 13.02 -11.59
C ARG A 112 16.42 11.52 -11.81
N ASN A 113 16.60 10.74 -10.73
CA ASN A 113 16.85 9.29 -10.77
C ASN A 113 15.61 8.44 -10.48
N SER A 114 14.44 9.06 -10.36
CA SER A 114 13.16 8.38 -10.12
C SER A 114 12.98 7.16 -11.04
N HIS A 115 12.38 6.11 -10.49
CA HIS A 115 12.04 4.93 -11.29
C HIS A 115 11.17 5.33 -12.50
N PRO A 116 11.44 4.83 -13.72
CA PRO A 116 10.70 5.22 -14.93
C PRO A 116 9.21 4.85 -14.90
N ARG A 117 8.82 3.92 -14.02
CA ARG A 117 7.44 3.50 -13.76
C ARG A 117 6.94 3.88 -12.37
N LEU A 118 7.49 4.95 -11.80
CA LEU A 118 7.01 5.54 -10.57
C LEU A 118 5.72 6.33 -10.85
N HIS A 119 4.69 6.05 -10.08
CA HIS A 119 3.46 6.83 -10.00
C HIS A 119 3.32 7.37 -8.59
N ARG A 120 3.03 8.67 -8.47
CA ARG A 120 2.85 9.34 -7.18
C ARG A 120 1.38 9.72 -7.04
N MET A 121 0.87 9.60 -5.83
CA MET A 121 -0.51 9.90 -5.45
C MET A 121 -0.51 10.66 -4.13
N GLU A 122 -1.58 11.41 -3.89
CA GLU A 122 -1.81 12.12 -2.64
C GLU A 122 -3.20 11.79 -2.14
N ASP A 123 -3.34 11.61 -0.83
CA ASP A 123 -4.64 11.46 -0.21
C ASP A 123 -5.31 12.83 0.07
N ILE A 124 -6.52 12.80 0.62
CA ILE A 124 -7.30 14.00 0.96
C ILE A 124 -6.64 14.88 2.04
N LEU A 125 -5.71 14.33 2.83
CA LEU A 125 -4.92 15.07 3.82
C LEU A 125 -3.60 15.60 3.23
N GLY A 126 -3.32 15.32 1.96
CA GLY A 126 -2.07 15.66 1.28
C GLY A 126 -0.92 14.68 1.55
N GLY A 127 -1.18 13.56 2.23
CA GLY A 127 -0.18 12.53 2.51
C GLY A 127 0.32 11.88 1.22
N ALA A 128 1.63 11.66 1.12
CA ALA A 128 2.26 11.16 -0.10
C ALA A 128 2.29 9.62 -0.18
N TYR A 129 1.88 9.10 -1.33
CA TYR A 129 1.93 7.69 -1.68
C TYR A 129 2.59 7.49 -3.04
N ALA A 130 3.09 6.28 -3.26
CA ALA A 130 3.68 5.92 -4.54
C ALA A 130 3.48 4.46 -4.89
N VAL A 131 3.42 4.20 -6.20
CA VAL A 131 3.48 2.86 -6.78
C VAL A 131 4.66 2.81 -7.73
N ILE A 132 5.41 1.71 -7.66
CA ILE A 132 6.32 1.33 -8.74
C ILE A 132 5.75 0.09 -9.42
N LEU A 133 5.45 0.21 -10.71
CA LEU A 133 5.08 -0.94 -11.54
C LEU A 133 6.33 -1.74 -11.92
N LEU A 134 6.28 -3.05 -11.73
CA LEU A 134 7.43 -3.93 -11.85
C LEU A 134 7.29 -4.89 -13.03
N ASP A 135 8.38 -5.08 -13.75
CA ASP A 135 8.52 -6.22 -14.65
C ASP A 135 8.92 -7.50 -13.89
N ALA A 136 8.97 -8.62 -14.60
CA ALA A 136 9.31 -9.91 -13.99
C ALA A 136 10.74 -9.98 -13.43
N ALA A 137 11.69 -9.25 -14.01
CA ALA A 137 13.07 -9.21 -13.55
C ALA A 137 13.19 -8.37 -12.27
N GLU A 138 12.48 -7.26 -12.18
CA GLU A 138 12.42 -6.43 -10.98
C GLU A 138 11.69 -7.14 -9.84
N PHE A 139 10.54 -7.75 -10.10
CA PHE A 139 9.81 -8.53 -9.08
C PHE A 139 10.65 -9.67 -8.49
N SER A 140 11.45 -10.34 -9.34
CA SER A 140 12.36 -11.42 -8.93
C SER A 140 13.71 -10.92 -8.43
N GLY A 141 13.91 -9.60 -8.40
CA GLY A 141 15.16 -8.95 -8.04
C GLY A 141 15.49 -9.06 -6.55
N ALA A 142 16.73 -8.74 -6.21
CA ALA A 142 17.15 -8.68 -4.82
C ALA A 142 16.41 -7.54 -4.07
N PRO A 143 16.17 -7.69 -2.76
CA PRO A 143 15.64 -6.60 -1.94
C PRO A 143 16.57 -5.37 -1.98
N CYS A 144 16.00 -4.20 -2.23
CA CYS A 144 16.73 -2.93 -2.25
C CYS A 144 16.84 -2.35 -0.84
N GLN A 145 18.02 -1.88 -0.43
CA GLN A 145 18.15 -1.09 0.81
C GLN A 145 17.60 0.32 0.60
N PRO A 146 17.09 0.99 1.65
CA PRO A 146 16.76 2.40 1.56
C PRO A 146 18.00 3.24 1.19
N PRO A 147 17.83 4.38 0.52
CA PRO A 147 18.95 5.25 0.16
C PRO A 147 19.65 5.79 1.41
N ALA A 148 20.95 5.99 1.32
CA ALA A 148 21.71 6.64 2.38
C ALA A 148 21.24 8.08 2.55
N LEU A 149 20.93 8.46 3.79
CA LEU A 149 20.52 9.83 4.09
C LEU A 149 21.72 10.79 3.95
N PRO A 150 21.53 12.00 3.38
CA PRO A 150 22.57 13.01 3.32
C PRO A 150 22.93 13.50 4.73
N ALA A 151 24.11 13.08 5.21
CA ALA A 151 24.59 13.40 6.55
C ALA A 151 24.67 14.92 6.79
N GLY A 152 24.07 15.39 7.88
CA GLY A 152 24.08 16.80 8.27
C GLY A 152 23.24 17.73 7.38
N ASN A 153 22.34 17.19 6.56
CA ASN A 153 21.41 17.99 5.77
C ASN A 153 20.41 18.72 6.68
N GLN A 154 20.40 20.06 6.64
CA GLN A 154 19.58 20.88 7.53
C GLN A 154 18.09 20.81 7.21
N LEU A 155 17.71 20.47 5.97
CA LEU A 155 16.31 20.30 5.57
C LEU A 155 15.72 19.03 6.19
N LEU A 156 16.44 17.89 6.09
CA LEU A 156 16.00 16.65 6.75
C LEU A 156 15.90 16.80 8.27
N ALA A 157 16.83 17.54 8.88
CA ALA A 157 16.88 17.75 10.32
C ALA A 157 15.71 18.59 10.89
N GLN A 158 14.82 19.13 10.04
CA GLN A 158 13.61 19.83 10.48
C GLN A 158 12.52 18.86 10.96
N THR A 159 12.63 17.57 10.61
CA THR A 159 11.68 16.53 10.99
C THR A 159 12.41 15.32 11.57
N GLU A 160 11.78 14.65 12.54
CA GLU A 160 12.34 13.43 13.11
C GLU A 160 12.39 12.32 12.03
N PRO A 161 13.46 11.51 11.99
CA PRO A 161 13.53 10.37 11.10
C PRO A 161 12.39 9.38 11.38
N PRO A 162 11.75 8.82 10.35
CA PRO A 162 10.70 7.84 10.55
C PRO A 162 11.26 6.57 11.20
N GLN A 163 10.55 6.05 12.19
CA GLN A 163 11.00 4.94 13.03
C GLN A 163 11.34 3.67 12.25
N TRP A 164 10.68 3.44 11.11
CA TRP A 164 10.93 2.26 10.27
C TRP A 164 12.36 2.21 9.72
N LEU A 165 13.04 3.36 9.58
CA LEU A 165 14.43 3.40 9.11
C LEU A 165 15.40 2.75 10.09
N GLU A 166 15.10 2.78 11.40
CA GLU A 166 15.90 2.10 12.42
C GLU A 166 15.35 0.71 12.73
N ALA A 167 14.04 0.61 12.98
CA ALA A 167 13.40 -0.61 13.47
C ALA A 167 12.98 -1.60 12.37
N GLY A 168 12.81 -1.15 11.13
CA GLY A 168 12.09 -1.89 10.08
C GLY A 168 10.58 -1.72 10.18
N SER A 169 9.88 -1.73 9.04
CA SER A 169 8.45 -1.38 8.96
C SER A 169 7.53 -2.30 9.76
N ALA A 170 7.83 -3.60 9.82
CA ALA A 170 7.03 -4.56 10.59
C ALA A 170 7.13 -4.30 12.10
N ALA A 171 8.35 -4.04 12.60
CA ALA A 171 8.58 -3.82 14.03
C ALA A 171 8.07 -2.44 14.49
N SER A 172 8.18 -1.40 13.65
CA SER A 172 7.68 -0.06 13.97
C SER A 172 6.15 0.03 13.98
N PHE A 173 5.46 -0.84 13.24
CA PHE A 173 3.99 -0.82 13.19
C PHE A 173 3.34 -1.44 14.43
N VAL A 174 3.97 -2.46 15.04
CA VAL A 174 3.40 -3.18 16.18
C VAL A 174 3.79 -2.49 17.49
N PRO A 175 2.86 -1.81 18.20
CA PRO A 175 3.22 -1.08 19.40
C PRO A 175 3.65 -2.02 20.52
N ASP A 176 4.55 -1.56 21.40
CA ASP A 176 5.13 -2.37 22.49
C ASP A 176 4.10 -2.94 23.47
N TRP A 177 2.94 -2.30 23.62
CA TRP A 177 1.88 -2.75 24.54
C TRP A 177 0.95 -3.81 23.95
N ALA A 178 1.08 -4.17 22.66
CA ALA A 178 0.26 -5.22 22.06
C ALA A 178 0.55 -6.58 22.72
N GLU A 179 -0.50 -7.21 23.25
CA GLU A 179 -0.45 -8.56 23.83
C GLU A 179 -0.47 -9.63 22.73
N ASP A 180 0.12 -10.80 22.98
CA ASP A 180 0.23 -11.90 21.99
C ASP A 180 -1.12 -12.36 21.40
N ASP A 181 -2.24 -12.14 22.11
CA ASP A 181 -3.60 -12.42 21.64
C ASP A 181 -4.22 -11.34 20.73
N TYR A 182 -3.47 -10.26 20.48
CA TYR A 182 -3.85 -9.26 19.49
C TYR A 182 -3.91 -9.90 18.10
N TYR A 183 -5.01 -9.68 17.38
CA TYR A 183 -5.28 -10.34 16.08
C TYR A 183 -4.10 -10.23 15.12
N LEU A 184 -3.50 -9.03 15.02
CA LEU A 184 -2.36 -8.80 14.16
C LEU A 184 -1.16 -9.68 14.54
N LEU A 185 -0.84 -9.79 15.82
CA LEU A 185 0.28 -10.62 16.27
C LEU A 185 0.04 -12.09 15.93
N ARG A 186 -1.20 -12.57 16.05
CA ARG A 186 -1.55 -13.91 15.56
C ARG A 186 -1.39 -14.04 14.06
N ALA A 187 -1.81 -13.05 13.27
CA ALA A 187 -1.66 -13.03 11.81
C ALA A 187 -0.19 -12.92 11.35
N LEU A 188 0.69 -12.36 12.18
CA LEU A 188 2.13 -12.26 11.92
C LEU A 188 2.94 -13.41 12.54
N GLY A 189 2.31 -14.32 13.28
CA GLY A 189 3.01 -15.42 13.97
C GLY A 189 3.84 -14.99 15.18
N GLY A 190 3.50 -13.85 15.79
CA GLY A 190 4.15 -13.25 16.94
C GLY A 190 4.70 -11.84 16.65
N ARG A 191 5.39 -11.26 17.63
CA ARG A 191 6.00 -9.93 17.48
C ARG A 191 7.09 -9.96 16.39
N PRO A 192 7.03 -9.06 15.40
CA PRO A 192 8.05 -8.98 14.36
C PRO A 192 9.44 -8.68 14.95
N ALA A 193 10.47 -9.33 14.40
CA ALA A 193 11.85 -8.98 14.71
C ALA A 193 12.20 -7.60 14.11
N ALA A 194 13.09 -6.88 14.78
CA ALA A 194 13.64 -5.64 14.25
C ALA A 194 14.52 -5.90 13.00
N GLY A 195 14.55 -4.91 12.11
CA GLY A 195 15.39 -4.87 10.91
C GLY A 195 14.57 -4.87 9.62
N HIS A 196 15.15 -4.31 8.56
CA HIS A 196 14.47 -4.11 7.28
C HIS A 196 14.15 -5.41 6.52
N GLN A 197 14.74 -6.54 6.90
CA GLN A 197 14.52 -7.81 6.19
C GLN A 197 13.25 -8.53 6.65
N GLN A 198 12.66 -8.13 7.77
CA GLN A 198 11.44 -8.75 8.28
C GLN A 198 10.27 -8.44 7.33
N ARG A 199 9.74 -9.49 6.70
CA ARG A 199 8.63 -9.43 5.75
C ARG A 199 7.76 -10.67 5.87
N TYR A 200 6.52 -10.57 5.44
CA TYR A 200 5.57 -11.67 5.49
C TYR A 200 5.05 -11.99 4.09
N PRO A 201 5.17 -13.24 3.62
CA PRO A 201 4.69 -13.60 2.30
C PRO A 201 3.19 -13.35 2.15
N LEU A 202 2.79 -12.89 0.96
CA LEU A 202 1.41 -12.74 0.58
C LEU A 202 1.04 -13.85 -0.38
N ARG A 203 -0.17 -14.39 -0.22
CA ARG A 203 -0.77 -15.30 -1.18
C ARG A 203 -2.16 -14.79 -1.51
N TRP A 204 -2.45 -14.70 -2.80
CA TRP A 204 -3.82 -14.53 -3.26
C TRP A 204 -4.45 -15.85 -3.73
N THR A 205 -5.76 -15.99 -3.51
CA THR A 205 -6.58 -17.11 -4.00
C THR A 205 -7.85 -16.58 -4.66
N ALA A 206 -8.36 -17.24 -5.70
CA ALA A 206 -9.54 -16.75 -6.41
C ALA A 206 -10.80 -16.86 -5.54
N ARG A 207 -11.57 -15.77 -5.43
CA ARG A 207 -12.86 -15.73 -4.76
C ARG A 207 -13.87 -16.60 -5.49
N VAL A 208 -14.62 -17.38 -4.72
CA VAL A 208 -15.68 -18.22 -5.27
C VAL A 208 -16.90 -17.36 -5.57
N GLN A 209 -17.23 -17.20 -6.85
CA GLN A 209 -18.50 -16.60 -7.30
C GLN A 209 -18.75 -15.14 -6.87
N ASP A 210 -17.70 -14.33 -6.67
CA ASP A 210 -17.88 -12.88 -6.44
C ASP A 210 -18.54 -12.25 -7.69
N PRO A 211 -19.80 -11.77 -7.61
CA PRO A 211 -20.53 -11.26 -8.77
C PRO A 211 -19.96 -9.93 -9.28
N ASN A 212 -19.12 -9.27 -8.49
CA ASN A 212 -18.55 -7.97 -8.80
C ASN A 212 -17.17 -8.07 -9.45
N ALA A 213 -16.65 -9.29 -9.70
CA ALA A 213 -15.38 -9.47 -10.38
C ALA A 213 -15.39 -8.80 -11.78
N GLY A 214 -14.55 -7.78 -11.97
CA GLY A 214 -14.51 -6.97 -13.20
C GLY A 214 -15.65 -5.97 -13.38
N VAL A 215 -16.46 -5.75 -12.36
CA VAL A 215 -17.52 -4.73 -12.34
C VAL A 215 -17.01 -3.49 -11.61
N VAL A 216 -17.42 -2.31 -12.08
CA VAL A 216 -17.04 -1.03 -11.45
C VAL A 216 -17.70 -0.93 -10.06
N PRO A 217 -16.95 -0.67 -8.98
CA PRO A 217 -17.51 -0.46 -7.65
C PRO A 217 -18.59 0.63 -7.64
N SER A 218 -19.67 0.41 -6.88
CA SER A 218 -20.74 1.40 -6.71
C SER A 218 -21.35 1.37 -5.33
N GLU A 219 -21.47 2.55 -4.72
CA GLU A 219 -22.20 2.80 -3.48
C GLU A 219 -23.67 2.34 -3.55
N TYR A 220 -24.32 2.50 -4.71
CA TYR A 220 -25.76 2.28 -4.87
C TYR A 220 -26.11 1.07 -5.74
N GLY A 221 -25.12 0.30 -6.18
CA GLY A 221 -25.32 -0.87 -7.03
C GLY A 221 -25.59 -0.52 -8.50
N ASP A 222 -25.10 0.62 -8.96
CA ASP A 222 -25.20 1.03 -10.36
C ASP A 222 -24.32 0.17 -11.29
N GLY A 223 -24.62 0.20 -12.59
CA GLY A 223 -23.74 -0.42 -13.60
C GLY A 223 -23.63 -1.95 -13.54
N GLY A 224 -24.50 -2.62 -12.79
CA GLY A 224 -24.48 -4.07 -12.59
C GLY A 224 -23.70 -4.52 -11.35
N TYR A 225 -23.21 -3.59 -10.53
CA TYR A 225 -22.59 -3.88 -9.24
C TYR A 225 -23.65 -4.37 -8.24
N GLN A 226 -23.36 -5.45 -7.53
CA GLN A 226 -24.21 -6.01 -6.49
C GLN A 226 -23.71 -5.59 -5.12
N LEU A 227 -24.55 -4.94 -4.33
CA LEU A 227 -24.21 -4.62 -2.95
C LEU A 227 -23.96 -5.91 -2.15
N PRO A 228 -22.97 -5.96 -1.24
CA PRO A 228 -22.70 -7.14 -0.40
C PRO A 228 -23.86 -7.46 0.56
N HIS A 229 -24.75 -6.50 0.76
CA HIS A 229 -25.84 -6.56 1.70
C HIS A 229 -27.18 -6.18 1.06
N TYR A 230 -28.25 -6.57 1.72
CA TYR A 230 -29.62 -6.20 1.38
C TYR A 230 -30.45 -5.97 2.64
N TRP A 231 -31.55 -5.24 2.49
CA TRP A 231 -32.51 -4.99 3.55
C TRP A 231 -33.71 -5.93 3.39
N LEU A 232 -33.90 -6.83 4.36
CA LEU A 232 -35.04 -7.76 4.38
C LEU A 232 -36.36 -6.99 4.32
N ASP A 233 -37.26 -7.40 3.42
CA ASP A 233 -38.53 -6.73 3.14
C ASP A 233 -38.41 -5.26 2.68
N GLY A 234 -37.23 -4.82 2.25
CA GLY A 234 -36.96 -3.43 1.85
C GLY A 234 -36.93 -2.42 3.01
N LYS A 235 -36.83 -2.88 4.26
CA LYS A 235 -36.83 -2.01 5.46
C LYS A 235 -35.41 -1.67 5.89
N ILE A 236 -35.07 -0.38 5.87
CA ILE A 236 -33.76 0.13 6.27
C ILE A 236 -33.69 0.28 7.80
N GLU A 237 -33.57 -0.86 8.48
CA GLU A 237 -33.48 -0.98 9.94
C GLU A 237 -32.47 -2.07 10.31
N ARG A 238 -31.69 -1.89 11.38
CA ARG A 238 -30.60 -2.82 11.78
C ARG A 238 -31.04 -4.29 11.79
N ASP A 239 -32.25 -4.58 12.29
CA ASP A 239 -32.79 -5.94 12.38
C ASP A 239 -33.11 -6.57 11.01
N ASN A 240 -33.14 -5.76 9.96
CA ASN A 240 -33.39 -6.14 8.58
C ASN A 240 -32.12 -6.21 7.73
N TYR A 241 -30.97 -5.77 8.23
CA TYR A 241 -29.69 -5.90 7.52
C TYR A 241 -29.31 -7.37 7.33
N ARG A 242 -29.01 -7.78 6.10
CA ARG A 242 -28.52 -9.12 5.77
C ARG A 242 -27.38 -9.01 4.77
N GLU A 243 -26.41 -9.90 4.88
CA GLU A 243 -25.41 -10.09 3.83
C GLU A 243 -25.85 -11.19 2.88
N HIS A 244 -25.42 -11.09 1.63
CA HIS A 244 -25.65 -12.16 0.67
C HIS A 244 -24.80 -13.40 1.00
N PRO A 245 -25.27 -14.62 0.74
CA PRO A 245 -24.47 -15.82 1.00
C PRO A 245 -23.13 -15.87 0.25
N TRP A 246 -23.04 -15.23 -0.93
CA TRP A 246 -21.82 -15.20 -1.72
C TRP A 246 -20.71 -14.31 -1.10
N VAL A 247 -21.03 -13.51 -0.09
CA VAL A 247 -20.07 -12.70 0.68
C VAL A 247 -19.29 -13.53 1.70
N GLU A 248 -19.85 -14.68 2.10
CA GLU A 248 -19.28 -15.52 3.15
C GLU A 248 -17.88 -15.99 2.78
N GLY A 249 -16.92 -15.75 3.67
CA GLY A 249 -15.52 -16.16 3.48
C GLY A 249 -14.64 -15.20 2.68
N HIS A 250 -15.19 -14.13 2.09
CA HIS A 250 -14.37 -13.08 1.47
C HIS A 250 -13.52 -12.38 2.54
N LEU A 251 -12.23 -12.22 2.26
CA LEU A 251 -11.28 -11.59 3.17
C LEU A 251 -11.27 -10.07 3.01
N PRO A 252 -10.83 -9.31 4.03
CA PRO A 252 -10.72 -7.85 3.94
C PRO A 252 -9.76 -7.40 2.83
N ASN A 253 -8.57 -8.01 2.75
CA ASN A 253 -7.59 -7.69 1.72
C ASN A 253 -7.88 -8.46 0.43
N HIS A 254 -7.95 -7.79 -0.72
CA HIS A 254 -8.28 -8.44 -1.97
C HIS A 254 -7.96 -7.63 -3.23
N ILE A 255 -7.94 -8.32 -4.38
CA ILE A 255 -7.80 -7.75 -5.73
C ILE A 255 -9.17 -7.83 -6.42
N GLY A 256 -9.75 -6.66 -6.70
CA GLY A 256 -11.02 -6.49 -7.41
C GLY A 256 -12.22 -7.20 -6.78
N GLY A 257 -13.38 -7.13 -7.43
CA GLY A 257 -14.60 -7.74 -6.90
C GLY A 257 -15.38 -6.83 -5.97
N THR A 258 -15.91 -7.39 -4.89
CA THR A 258 -16.77 -6.67 -3.94
C THR A 258 -15.95 -5.87 -2.93
N MET A 259 -15.98 -4.54 -3.08
CA MET A 259 -15.33 -3.58 -2.20
C MET A 259 -16.06 -3.46 -0.86
N ARG A 260 -15.33 -3.28 0.24
CA ARG A 260 -15.87 -3.08 1.60
C ARG A 260 -15.17 -1.93 2.32
N PRO A 261 -15.25 -0.70 1.76
CA PRO A 261 -14.62 0.43 2.40
C PRO A 261 -15.28 0.69 3.75
N VAL A 262 -14.50 1.20 4.71
CA VAL A 262 -15.03 1.53 6.04
C VAL A 262 -16.04 2.68 5.99
N GLN A 263 -15.90 3.58 5.00
CA GLN A 263 -16.84 4.67 4.73
C GLN A 263 -17.49 4.50 3.35
N GLY A 264 -17.57 5.56 2.53
CA GLY A 264 -18.20 5.49 1.21
C GLY A 264 -17.32 4.79 0.17
N VAL A 265 -17.94 4.25 -0.88
CA VAL A 265 -17.25 3.68 -2.05
C VAL A 265 -16.61 4.79 -2.88
N PRO A 266 -15.26 4.84 -2.98
CA PRO A 266 -14.58 5.82 -3.82
C PRO A 266 -14.73 5.53 -5.32
N GLU A 267 -14.49 6.54 -6.17
CA GLU A 267 -14.54 6.40 -7.62
C GLU A 267 -13.32 5.61 -8.15
N MET A 268 -13.49 4.29 -8.26
CA MET A 268 -12.46 3.35 -8.70
C MET A 268 -12.87 2.58 -9.94
N SER A 269 -11.88 2.13 -10.70
CA SER A 269 -12.04 1.11 -11.72
C SER A 269 -12.25 -0.28 -11.11
N PRO A 270 -12.58 -1.31 -11.93
CA PRO A 270 -12.59 -2.70 -11.45
C PRO A 270 -11.19 -3.26 -11.10
N PHE A 271 -10.12 -2.50 -11.37
CA PHE A 271 -8.72 -2.93 -11.24
C PHE A 271 -8.09 -2.29 -10.02
N TYR A 272 -8.50 -2.75 -8.85
CA TYR A 272 -8.05 -2.21 -7.58
C TYR A 272 -7.54 -3.30 -6.63
N VAL A 273 -6.74 -2.88 -5.65
CA VAL A 273 -6.47 -3.64 -4.43
C VAL A 273 -7.12 -2.90 -3.27
N GLU A 274 -7.95 -3.60 -2.50
CA GLU A 274 -8.43 -3.10 -1.20
C GLU A 274 -7.63 -3.80 -0.10
N PHE A 275 -7.19 -3.02 0.90
CA PHE A 275 -6.33 -3.52 1.96
C PHE A 275 -6.49 -2.76 3.27
N GLU A 276 -6.31 -3.50 4.34
CA GLU A 276 -6.28 -3.02 5.71
C GLU A 276 -4.91 -2.42 6.07
N GLU A 277 -4.86 -1.60 7.12
CA GLU A 277 -3.61 -0.99 7.64
C GLU A 277 -2.48 -2.02 7.82
N TYR A 278 -2.83 -3.21 8.29
CA TYR A 278 -1.86 -4.26 8.59
C TYR A 278 -1.23 -4.93 7.36
N LEU A 279 -1.72 -4.68 6.14
CA LEU A 279 -1.10 -5.20 4.91
C LEU A 279 0.15 -4.40 4.48
N GLY A 280 0.59 -3.45 5.28
CA GLY A 280 1.85 -2.73 5.05
C GLY A 280 2.30 -1.81 6.19
N GLY A 281 1.50 -1.73 7.26
CA GLY A 281 1.81 -0.96 8.46
C GLY A 281 1.43 0.51 8.35
N TYR A 282 0.22 0.80 7.89
CA TYR A 282 -0.25 2.17 7.66
C TYR A 282 -1.00 2.74 8.87
N ASN A 283 -1.21 4.06 8.88
CA ASN A 283 -2.13 4.72 9.80
C ASN A 283 -3.29 5.35 9.02
N PHE A 284 -4.37 4.59 8.91
CA PHE A 284 -5.67 4.99 8.38
C PHE A 284 -6.68 5.21 9.51
N GLY A 285 -6.25 5.37 10.77
CA GLY A 285 -7.15 5.55 11.91
C GLY A 285 -8.06 4.34 12.17
N GLY A 286 -7.56 3.12 11.96
CA GLY A 286 -8.30 1.87 12.17
C GLY A 286 -9.23 1.48 11.03
N GLY A 287 -9.06 2.08 9.84
CA GLY A 287 -9.83 1.73 8.66
C GLY A 287 -9.01 1.07 7.55
N ASN A 288 -9.42 1.28 6.29
CA ASN A 288 -8.85 0.58 5.14
C ASN A 288 -8.68 1.51 3.93
N ALA A 289 -7.99 1.00 2.91
CA ALA A 289 -7.64 1.76 1.73
C ALA A 289 -7.88 0.99 0.44
N GLN A 290 -8.05 1.73 -0.65
CA GLN A 290 -8.24 1.21 -1.99
C GLN A 290 -7.25 1.88 -2.94
N LEU A 291 -6.48 1.06 -3.66
CA LEU A 291 -5.58 1.45 -4.72
C LEU A 291 -6.13 0.99 -6.05
N ASP A 292 -6.66 1.91 -6.86
CA ASP A 292 -6.91 1.68 -8.28
C ASP A 292 -5.59 1.81 -9.02
N PHE A 293 -5.01 0.67 -9.33
CA PHE A 293 -3.73 0.63 -10.02
C PHE A 293 -3.88 0.80 -11.52
N ARG A 294 -5.08 0.78 -12.13
CA ARG A 294 -5.24 1.14 -13.54
C ARG A 294 -5.14 2.64 -13.73
N ASP A 295 -5.91 3.39 -12.94
CA ASP A 295 -6.06 4.84 -13.08
C ASP A 295 -5.14 5.60 -12.10
N MET A 296 -4.34 4.89 -11.30
CA MET A 296 -3.41 5.40 -10.28
C MET A 296 -4.10 6.35 -9.31
N ARG A 297 -5.20 5.87 -8.72
CA ARG A 297 -5.94 6.56 -7.68
C ARG A 297 -5.81 5.81 -6.37
N PHE A 298 -5.73 6.57 -5.29
CA PHE A 298 -5.64 6.05 -3.94
C PHE A 298 -6.66 6.78 -3.08
N ASP A 299 -7.40 6.02 -2.29
CA ASP A 299 -8.34 6.54 -1.31
C ASP A 299 -8.28 5.68 -0.06
N TRP A 300 -8.56 6.27 1.10
CA TRP A 300 -8.62 5.56 2.37
C TRP A 300 -9.63 6.22 3.29
N ALA A 301 -10.13 5.44 4.23
CA ALA A 301 -11.10 5.88 5.21
C ALA A 301 -10.71 5.44 6.62
N CYS A 302 -11.00 6.27 7.63
CA CYS A 302 -10.89 5.91 9.04
C CYS A 302 -12.17 5.25 9.58
N GLY A 303 -12.00 4.46 10.65
CA GLY A 303 -13.07 3.75 11.36
C GLY A 303 -13.70 4.50 12.52
#